data_AF-C1JCH9-F1
#
_entry.id   AF-C1JCH9-F1
#
_cell.length_a   1.000
_cell.length_b   1.000
_cell.length_c   1.000
_cell.angle_alpha   90.00
_cell.angle_beta   90.00
_cell.angle_gamma   90.00
#
_symmetry.space_group_name_H-M   'P 1'
#
loop_
_entity.id
_entity.type
_entity.pdbx_description
1 polymer ?
#
loop_
_entity_poly.entity_id
_entity_poly.type
_entity_poly.pdbx_seq_one_letter_code
_entity_poly.pdbx_strand_id
1 'polypeptide(L)'
;SVMEKTVARNLYAQARARGKAAGIVRTNSQTMETFRTEVHVPPGSKVEFELHYQEMMQRKLGEYQHTLHIQPGRLVSLLQVDVYIFEPKGIKFVTAPNTLGEQFSDITKITHTKEKAHVVFKPTLQQQRKCANCTESAVDGVFTVKYDVERESNAGELQVSDGHFVHFFAPSDLTPLSKNIVFVIDVSGSMWGLKMKQTVEAMKAILEDLSMDDYFSIIDFNHNVRCWSEDLVQASSIQVDEAKK
;
A
#
# COMPACT_ATOMS: atom_id res chain seq x y z
N SER A 1 -11.45 25.83 -3.16
CA SER A 1 -10.16 26.56 -3.23
C SER A 1 -9.32 26.19 -2.01
N VAL A 2 -8.02 25.95 -2.18
CA VAL A 2 -7.12 25.72 -1.05
C VAL A 2 -6.86 27.06 -0.35
N MET A 3 -7.00 27.07 0.98
CA MET A 3 -6.86 28.28 1.81
C MET A 3 -6.14 27.96 3.11
N GLU A 4 -5.63 28.99 3.78
CA GLU A 4 -5.07 28.88 5.13
C GLU A 4 -6.11 28.30 6.11
N LYS A 5 -5.65 27.48 7.06
CA LYS A 5 -6.49 26.60 7.90
C LYS A 5 -7.51 27.39 8.71
N THR A 6 -7.13 28.54 9.30
CA THR A 6 -8.06 29.36 10.07
C THR A 6 -9.07 30.09 9.19
N VAL A 7 -8.63 30.60 8.04
CA VAL A 7 -9.51 31.23 7.04
C VAL A 7 -10.58 30.24 6.53
N ALA A 8 -10.19 29.03 6.12
CA ALA A 8 -11.11 28.02 5.62
C ALA A 8 -12.17 27.63 6.65
N ARG A 9 -11.78 27.52 7.93
CA ARG A 9 -12.70 27.21 9.04
C ARG A 9 -13.72 28.32 9.28
N ASN A 10 -13.28 29.57 9.28
CA ASN A 10 -14.17 30.72 9.50
C ASN A 10 -15.21 30.83 8.38
N LEU A 11 -14.80 30.66 7.12
CA LEU A 11 -15.71 30.67 5.97
C LEU A 11 -16.75 29.54 6.05
N TYR A 12 -16.32 28.32 6.40
CA TYR A 12 -17.23 27.19 6.61
C TYR A 12 -18.25 27.47 7.73
N ALA A 13 -17.80 28.00 8.87
CA ALA A 13 -18.67 28.33 9.99
C ALA A 13 -19.72 29.41 9.62
N GLN A 14 -19.31 30.46 8.90
CA GLN A 14 -20.23 31.50 8.44
C GLN A 14 -21.26 30.98 7.43
N ALA A 15 -20.84 30.12 6.49
CA ALA A 15 -21.74 29.51 5.52
C ALA A 15 -22.77 28.62 6.22
N ARG A 16 -22.34 27.79 7.18
CA ARG A 16 -23.21 26.97 8.01
C ARG A 16 -24.21 27.80 8.83
N ALA A 17 -23.76 28.88 9.47
CA ALA A 17 -24.62 29.77 10.25
C ALA A 17 -25.71 30.45 9.39
N ARG A 18 -25.46 30.62 8.09
CA ARG A 18 -26.41 31.17 7.12
C ARG A 18 -27.28 30.10 6.44
N GLY A 19 -27.23 28.84 6.90
CA GLY A 19 -27.98 27.73 6.31
C GLY A 19 -27.55 27.37 4.88
N LYS A 20 -26.36 27.79 4.44
CA LYS A 20 -25.85 27.49 3.09
C LYS A 20 -25.23 26.11 3.06
N ALA A 21 -25.38 25.42 1.93
CA ALA A 21 -24.61 24.21 1.65
C ALA A 21 -23.11 24.58 1.62
N ALA A 22 -22.32 23.91 2.46
CA ALA A 22 -20.89 24.17 2.59
C ALA A 22 -20.15 22.90 2.97
N GLY A 23 -18.93 22.73 2.46
CA GLY A 23 -18.05 21.61 2.78
C GLY A 23 -16.64 22.10 3.16
N ILE A 24 -15.97 21.37 4.05
CA ILE A 24 -14.55 21.59 4.37
C ILE A 24 -13.81 20.27 4.37
N VAL A 25 -12.74 20.19 3.57
CA VAL A 25 -11.83 19.04 3.52
C VAL A 25 -10.62 19.33 4.40
N ARG A 26 -10.22 18.36 5.21
CA ARG A 26 -9.05 18.45 6.10
C ARG A 26 -8.20 17.20 5.93
N THR A 27 -6.90 17.37 6.04
CA THR A 27 -5.93 16.28 6.16
C THR A 27 -5.25 16.35 7.54
N ASN A 28 -4.83 15.21 8.07
CA ASN A 28 -4.01 15.19 9.28
C ASN A 28 -2.55 15.48 8.89
N SER A 29 -1.86 16.35 9.62
CA SER A 29 -0.56 16.90 9.20
C SER A 29 0.59 15.88 9.15
N GLN A 30 0.37 14.67 9.65
CA GLN A 30 1.38 13.61 9.73
C GLN A 30 1.24 12.55 8.63
N THR A 31 0.04 12.37 8.06
CA THR A 31 -0.21 11.43 6.96
C THR A 31 -1.14 12.09 5.95
N MET A 32 -0.63 12.38 4.74
CA MET A 32 -1.44 12.89 3.61
C MET A 32 -2.42 11.85 3.04
N GLU A 33 -2.70 10.80 3.81
CA GLU A 33 -3.43 9.60 3.40
C GLU A 33 -4.90 9.63 3.83
N THR A 34 -5.26 10.45 4.82
CA THR A 34 -6.64 10.56 5.30
C THR A 34 -7.24 11.93 4.99
N PHE A 35 -8.26 11.93 4.14
CA PHE A 35 -9.08 13.11 3.87
C PHE A 35 -10.39 13.03 4.65
N ARG A 36 -10.64 14.04 5.49
CA ARG A 36 -11.90 14.18 6.24
C ARG A 36 -12.68 15.37 5.71
N THR A 37 -13.89 15.10 5.23
CA THR A 37 -14.79 16.12 4.70
C THR A 37 -15.98 16.29 5.65
N GLU A 38 -16.24 17.51 6.10
CA GLU A 38 -17.42 17.87 6.91
C GLU A 38 -18.33 18.77 6.08
N VAL A 39 -19.61 18.45 5.98
CA VAL A 39 -20.55 19.14 5.09
C VAL A 39 -21.85 19.47 5.83
N HIS A 40 -22.34 20.68 5.63
CA HIS A 40 -23.68 21.07 6.05
C HIS A 40 -24.65 20.94 4.87
N VAL A 41 -25.69 20.12 5.05
CA VAL A 41 -26.67 19.80 4.00
C VAL A 41 -28.04 20.33 4.44
N PRO A 42 -28.60 21.34 3.74
CA PRO A 42 -29.95 21.84 4.03
C PRO A 42 -31.05 20.77 3.79
N PRO A 43 -32.21 20.87 4.47
CA PRO A 43 -33.33 19.95 4.24
C PRO A 43 -33.80 19.94 2.78
N GLY A 44 -34.15 18.76 2.26
CA GLY A 44 -34.65 18.59 0.89
C GLY A 44 -33.59 18.72 -0.21
N SER A 45 -32.32 18.92 0.14
CA SER A 45 -31.23 19.01 -0.83
C SER A 45 -30.58 17.65 -1.11
N LYS A 46 -30.07 17.49 -2.32
CA LYS A 46 -29.22 16.37 -2.74
C LYS A 46 -27.78 16.87 -2.78
N VAL A 47 -26.85 16.08 -2.26
CA VAL A 47 -25.42 16.40 -2.26
C VAL A 47 -24.65 15.28 -2.92
N GLU A 48 -23.65 15.67 -3.69
CA GLU A 48 -22.73 14.80 -4.40
C GLU A 48 -21.31 15.17 -3.99
N PHE A 49 -20.48 14.15 -3.73
CA PHE A 49 -19.10 14.31 -3.34
C PHE A 49 -18.23 13.63 -4.37
N GLU A 50 -17.29 14.38 -4.92
CA GLU A 50 -16.30 13.88 -5.87
C GLU A 50 -14.91 14.24 -5.35
N LEU A 51 -14.03 13.25 -5.32
CA LEU A 51 -12.64 13.38 -4.92
C LEU A 51 -11.77 12.79 -6.02
N HIS A 52 -10.96 13.65 -6.65
CA HIS A 52 -9.89 13.21 -7.55
C HIS A 52 -8.56 13.31 -6.83
N TYR A 53 -7.79 12.25 -6.88
CA TYR A 53 -6.39 12.24 -6.46
C TYR A 53 -5.58 11.47 -7.50
N GLN A 54 -4.28 11.74 -7.53
CA GLN A 54 -3.33 11.09 -8.43
C GLN A 54 -2.15 10.62 -7.59
N GLU A 55 -1.69 9.41 -7.87
CA GLU A 55 -0.51 8.83 -7.24
C GLU A 55 0.36 8.15 -8.30
N MET A 56 1.68 8.16 -8.06
CA MET A 56 2.61 7.37 -8.87
C MET A 56 2.76 5.99 -8.23
N MET A 57 2.35 4.96 -8.96
CA MET A 57 2.45 3.57 -8.52
C MET A 57 3.92 3.15 -8.41
N GLN A 58 4.29 2.54 -7.29
CA GLN A 58 5.64 1.98 -7.09
C GLN A 58 5.59 0.46 -7.20
N ARG A 59 6.49 -0.11 -8.01
CA ARG A 59 6.67 -1.56 -8.09
C ARG A 59 7.53 -2.04 -6.92
N LYS A 60 7.01 -2.98 -6.13
CA LYS A 60 7.74 -3.61 -5.01
C LYS A 60 7.49 -5.10 -5.04
N LEU A 61 8.49 -5.90 -4.67
CA LEU A 61 8.39 -7.37 -4.63
C LEU A 61 7.84 -7.99 -5.93
N GLY A 62 8.17 -7.38 -7.08
CA GLY A 62 7.75 -7.90 -8.38
C GLY A 62 6.37 -7.48 -8.86
N GLU A 63 5.64 -6.62 -8.14
CA GLU A 63 4.27 -6.22 -8.50
C GLU A 63 3.94 -4.77 -8.17
N TYR A 64 2.92 -4.23 -8.83
CA TYR A 64 2.25 -3.00 -8.44
C TYR A 64 1.03 -3.35 -7.60
N GLN A 65 0.84 -2.64 -6.49
CA GLN A 65 -0.28 -2.84 -5.58
C GLN A 65 -1.04 -1.54 -5.38
N HIS A 66 -2.30 -1.49 -5.80
CA HIS A 66 -3.21 -0.40 -5.52
C HIS A 66 -4.20 -0.80 -4.43
N THR A 67 -4.37 0.05 -3.43
CA THR A 67 -5.21 -0.23 -2.26
C THR A 67 -6.21 0.89 -2.02
N LEU A 68 -7.48 0.53 -1.84
CA LEU A 68 -8.57 1.44 -1.54
C LEU A 68 -9.19 1.06 -0.20
N HIS A 69 -9.26 1.99 0.75
CA HIS A 69 -10.00 1.76 2.00
C HIS A 69 -11.49 2.03 1.77
N ILE A 70 -12.33 1.02 1.98
CA ILE A 70 -13.77 1.08 1.73
C ILE A 70 -14.52 0.85 3.04
N GLN A 71 -15.12 1.92 3.56
CA GLN A 71 -15.89 1.87 4.79
C GLN A 71 -17.09 2.84 4.72
N PRO A 72 -18.16 2.47 4.00
CA PRO A 72 -19.35 3.31 3.87
C PRO A 72 -20.11 3.52 5.19
N GLY A 73 -19.93 2.66 6.19
CA GLY A 73 -20.57 2.72 7.51
C GLY A 73 -22.08 2.43 7.52
N ARG A 74 -22.76 2.48 6.37
CA ARG A 74 -24.18 2.14 6.16
C ARG A 74 -24.36 1.44 4.83
N LEU A 75 -25.51 0.80 4.64
CA LEU A 75 -25.88 0.20 3.36
C LEU A 75 -25.95 1.26 2.25
N VAL A 76 -25.31 0.97 1.12
CA VAL A 76 -25.28 1.84 -0.06
C VAL A 76 -26.03 1.14 -1.19
N SER A 77 -27.04 1.82 -1.75
CA SER A 77 -27.89 1.29 -2.82
C SER A 77 -27.10 0.81 -4.04
N LEU A 78 -26.05 1.56 -4.39
CA LEU A 78 -25.12 1.24 -5.45
C LEU A 78 -23.69 1.47 -4.96
N LEU A 79 -23.10 0.44 -4.34
CA LEU A 79 -21.66 0.42 -4.05
C LEU A 79 -20.95 -0.23 -5.23
N GLN A 80 -20.03 0.49 -5.86
CA GLN A 80 -19.26 0.00 -6.99
C GLN A 80 -17.84 0.56 -6.93
N VAL A 81 -16.86 -0.31 -7.15
CA VAL A 81 -15.46 0.05 -7.38
C VAL A 81 -15.07 -0.49 -8.73
N ASP A 82 -14.56 0.39 -9.58
CA ASP A 82 -14.01 0.06 -10.88
C ASP A 82 -12.54 0.46 -10.92
N VAL A 83 -11.67 -0.49 -11.23
CA VAL A 83 -10.26 -0.23 -11.49
C VAL A 83 -9.99 -0.56 -12.95
N TYR A 84 -9.61 0.46 -13.71
CA TYR A 84 -9.20 0.32 -15.11
C TYR A 84 -7.68 0.42 -15.18
N ILE A 85 -7.05 -0.60 -15.74
CA ILE A 85 -5.61 -0.65 -15.98
C ILE A 85 -5.40 -0.62 -17.49
N PHE A 86 -4.47 0.22 -17.94
CA PHE A 86 -4.03 0.25 -19.32
C PHE A 86 -2.50 0.28 -19.35
N GLU A 87 -1.91 -0.77 -19.92
CA GLU A 87 -0.47 -0.96 -20.00
C GLU A 87 -0.08 -1.26 -21.46
N PRO A 88 0.56 -0.31 -22.17
CA PRO A 88 0.87 -0.45 -23.59
C PRO A 88 1.73 -1.66 -23.93
N LYS A 89 2.62 -2.08 -23.03
CA LYS A 89 3.46 -3.27 -23.21
C LYS A 89 2.73 -4.58 -22.95
N GLY A 90 1.61 -4.52 -22.26
CA GLY A 90 0.82 -5.68 -21.87
C GLY A 90 0.84 -5.93 -20.36
N ILE A 91 -0.20 -6.60 -19.88
CA ILE A 91 -0.43 -6.97 -18.50
C ILE A 91 -0.01 -8.43 -18.35
N LYS A 92 1.02 -8.70 -17.53
CA LYS A 92 1.49 -10.06 -17.25
C LYS A 92 0.48 -10.84 -16.41
N PHE A 93 -0.05 -10.19 -15.38
CA PHE A 93 -1.13 -10.74 -14.57
C PHE A 93 -1.90 -9.61 -13.88
N VAL A 94 -3.13 -9.90 -13.48
CA VAL A 94 -3.93 -9.04 -12.61
C VAL A 94 -4.71 -9.91 -11.63
N THR A 95 -4.70 -9.54 -10.36
CA THR A 95 -5.41 -10.23 -9.28
C THR A 95 -6.03 -9.22 -8.33
N ALA A 96 -7.12 -9.61 -7.67
CA ALA A 96 -7.78 -8.82 -6.65
C ALA A 96 -8.12 -9.74 -5.47
N PRO A 97 -7.16 -10.01 -4.56
CA PRO A 97 -7.40 -10.90 -3.43
C PRO A 97 -8.51 -10.35 -2.54
N ASN A 98 -9.36 -11.25 -2.03
CA ASN A 98 -10.42 -10.85 -1.10
C ASN A 98 -9.83 -10.58 0.29
N THR A 99 -9.70 -9.30 0.62
CA THR A 99 -9.30 -8.81 1.96
C THR A 99 -10.47 -8.19 2.74
N LEU A 100 -11.68 -8.19 2.18
CA LEU A 100 -12.89 -7.62 2.80
C LEU A 100 -13.68 -8.65 3.63
N GLY A 101 -13.32 -9.93 3.54
CA GLY A 101 -13.90 -11.02 4.32
C GLY A 101 -14.73 -12.01 3.49
N GLU A 102 -14.95 -13.21 4.04
CA GLU A 102 -15.53 -14.38 3.35
C GLU A 102 -16.86 -14.11 2.64
N GLN A 103 -17.70 -13.22 3.18
CA GLN A 103 -19.00 -12.86 2.58
C GLN A 103 -18.87 -12.19 1.20
N PHE A 104 -17.69 -11.64 0.89
CA PHE A 104 -17.39 -10.98 -0.37
C PHE A 104 -16.55 -11.84 -1.32
N SER A 105 -16.34 -13.11 -0.98
CA SER A 105 -15.72 -14.08 -1.87
C SER A 105 -16.54 -14.17 -3.17
N ASP A 106 -15.83 -14.21 -4.31
CA ASP A 106 -16.40 -14.29 -5.66
C ASP A 106 -17.27 -13.12 -6.14
N ILE A 107 -17.34 -12.01 -5.38
CA ILE A 107 -18.03 -10.79 -5.85
C ILE A 107 -17.19 -10.03 -6.87
N THR A 108 -15.87 -10.02 -6.67
CA THR A 108 -14.94 -9.29 -7.53
C THR A 108 -14.81 -9.99 -8.87
N LYS A 109 -15.09 -9.27 -9.95
CA LYS A 109 -14.94 -9.76 -11.32
C LYS A 109 -13.76 -9.08 -11.99
N ILE A 110 -12.95 -9.86 -12.68
CA ILE A 110 -11.79 -9.37 -13.42
C ILE A 110 -11.98 -9.76 -14.88
N THR A 111 -12.00 -8.78 -15.76
CA THR A 111 -11.90 -8.99 -17.21
C THR A 111 -10.61 -8.33 -17.68
N HIS A 112 -9.86 -9.00 -18.53
CA HIS A 112 -8.64 -8.43 -19.09
C HIS A 112 -8.40 -8.91 -20.52
N THR A 113 -7.72 -8.05 -21.26
CA THR A 113 -7.09 -8.34 -22.55
C THR A 113 -5.58 -8.20 -22.36
N LYS A 114 -4.81 -8.21 -23.45
CA LYS A 114 -3.37 -8.02 -23.38
C LYS A 114 -2.99 -6.70 -22.69
N GLU A 115 -3.62 -5.59 -23.07
CA GLU A 115 -3.19 -4.25 -22.63
C GLU A 115 -4.12 -3.62 -21.59
N LYS A 116 -5.34 -4.16 -21.44
CA LYS A 116 -6.38 -3.55 -20.60
C LYS A 116 -6.91 -4.53 -19.59
N ALA A 117 -7.12 -4.09 -18.36
CA ALA A 117 -7.86 -4.84 -17.36
C ALA A 117 -8.93 -3.97 -16.71
N HIS A 118 -10.04 -4.60 -16.36
CA HIS A 118 -11.14 -4.01 -15.62
C HIS A 118 -11.48 -4.92 -14.43
N VAL A 119 -11.27 -4.39 -13.24
CA VAL A 119 -11.60 -5.04 -11.98
C VAL A 119 -12.85 -4.36 -11.41
N VAL A 120 -13.89 -5.15 -11.14
CA VAL A 120 -15.18 -4.66 -10.66
C VAL A 120 -15.51 -5.31 -9.33
N PHE A 121 -15.73 -4.51 -8.30
CA PHE A 121 -16.37 -4.92 -7.05
C PHE A 121 -17.71 -4.22 -6.90
N LYS A 122 -18.80 -4.99 -6.95
CA LYS A 122 -20.17 -4.47 -6.94
C LYS A 122 -21.11 -5.32 -6.08
N PRO A 123 -21.01 -5.22 -4.73
CA PRO A 123 -21.84 -6.01 -3.84
C PRO A 123 -23.29 -5.49 -3.83
N THR A 124 -24.24 -6.43 -3.87
CA THR A 124 -25.66 -6.13 -3.68
C THR A 124 -25.95 -5.65 -2.25
N LEU A 125 -27.10 -5.00 -2.05
CA LEU A 125 -27.55 -4.59 -0.70
C LEU A 125 -27.63 -5.77 0.29
N GLN A 126 -27.95 -6.98 -0.17
CA GLN A 126 -28.00 -8.16 0.69
C GLN A 126 -26.59 -8.62 1.07
N GLN A 127 -25.64 -8.62 0.13
CA GLN A 127 -24.24 -8.96 0.40
C GLN A 127 -23.55 -7.93 1.31
N GLN A 128 -23.97 -6.67 1.27
CA GLN A 128 -23.46 -5.64 2.18
C GLN A 128 -23.97 -5.80 3.62
N ARG A 129 -25.06 -6.53 3.88
CA ARG A 129 -25.66 -6.57 5.22
C ARG A 129 -24.83 -7.41 6.18
N LYS A 130 -24.47 -6.81 7.32
CA LYS A 130 -23.77 -7.49 8.42
C LYS A 130 -24.64 -8.51 9.14
N CYS A 131 -25.95 -8.34 9.11
CA CYS A 131 -26.94 -9.18 9.78
C CYS A 131 -28.30 -9.06 9.10
N ALA A 132 -29.22 -9.99 9.37
CA ALA A 132 -30.51 -10.09 8.67
C ALA A 132 -31.31 -8.77 8.62
N ASN A 133 -31.36 -8.02 9.73
CA ASN A 133 -32.24 -6.86 9.90
C ASN A 133 -31.53 -5.53 10.24
N CYS A 134 -30.21 -5.41 10.06
CA CYS A 134 -29.50 -4.15 10.32
C CYS A 134 -29.33 -3.28 9.08
N THR A 135 -29.05 -2.00 9.34
CA THR A 135 -28.70 -0.97 8.36
C THR A 135 -27.18 -0.75 8.26
N GLU A 136 -26.40 -1.51 9.03
CA GLU A 136 -24.95 -1.50 9.02
C GLU A 136 -24.41 -2.28 7.81
N SER A 137 -23.38 -1.72 7.17
CA SER A 137 -22.64 -2.40 6.11
C SER A 137 -21.51 -3.24 6.70
N ALA A 138 -21.35 -4.44 6.17
CA ALA A 138 -20.25 -5.33 6.46
C ALA A 138 -19.02 -5.03 5.60
N VAL A 139 -19.13 -4.09 4.65
CA VAL A 139 -17.99 -3.58 3.88
C VAL A 139 -17.19 -2.66 4.79
N ASP A 140 -16.11 -3.20 5.34
CA ASP A 140 -15.15 -2.46 6.15
C ASP A 140 -13.77 -3.09 5.96
N GLY A 141 -12.90 -2.42 5.20
CA GLY A 141 -11.54 -2.88 4.98
C GLY A 141 -10.92 -2.35 3.72
N VAL A 142 -9.85 -3.02 3.30
CA VAL A 142 -9.07 -2.61 2.12
C VAL A 142 -9.47 -3.47 0.93
N PHE A 143 -9.67 -2.84 -0.21
CA PHE A 143 -9.78 -3.48 -1.51
C PHE A 143 -8.45 -3.33 -2.23
N THR A 144 -7.84 -4.46 -2.59
CA THR A 144 -6.49 -4.49 -3.17
C THR A 144 -6.53 -5.02 -4.59
N VAL A 145 -5.90 -4.31 -5.52
CA VAL A 145 -5.63 -4.79 -6.88
C VAL A 145 -4.13 -4.90 -7.07
N LYS A 146 -3.67 -6.07 -7.49
CA LYS A 146 -2.27 -6.38 -7.77
C LYS A 146 -2.10 -6.72 -9.23
N TYR A 147 -1.10 -6.14 -9.88
CA TYR A 147 -0.77 -6.46 -11.26
C TYR A 147 0.72 -6.27 -11.53
N ASP A 148 1.21 -6.85 -12.62
CA ASP A 148 2.51 -6.52 -13.19
C ASP A 148 2.41 -6.50 -14.72
N VAL A 149 3.40 -5.91 -15.36
CA VAL A 149 3.44 -5.72 -16.83
C VAL A 149 4.31 -6.78 -17.50
N GLU A 150 4.04 -7.05 -18.78
CA GLU A 150 4.97 -7.78 -19.63
C GLU A 150 6.28 -6.99 -19.74
N ARG A 151 7.42 -7.66 -19.56
CA ARG A 151 8.75 -7.04 -19.63
C ARG A 151 9.64 -7.84 -20.56
N GLU A 152 10.33 -7.12 -21.43
CA GLU A 152 11.45 -7.66 -22.19
C GLU A 152 12.69 -7.70 -21.28
N SER A 153 13.50 -8.75 -21.38
CA SER A 153 14.52 -9.07 -20.37
C SER A 153 15.74 -8.13 -20.36
N ASN A 154 15.95 -7.35 -21.41
CA ASN A 154 17.21 -6.63 -21.65
C ASN A 154 17.09 -5.13 -21.92
N ALA A 155 15.87 -4.59 -22.03
CA ALA A 155 15.66 -3.18 -22.40
C ALA A 155 14.76 -2.47 -21.38
N GLY A 156 15.14 -1.24 -21.02
CA GLY A 156 14.21 -0.32 -20.38
C GLY A 156 13.11 0.10 -21.35
N GLU A 157 11.93 0.38 -20.82
CA GLU A 157 10.78 0.83 -21.59
C GLU A 157 10.71 2.36 -21.58
N LEU A 158 10.85 2.98 -22.74
CA LEU A 158 10.66 4.40 -22.93
C LEU A 158 9.28 4.67 -23.57
N GLN A 159 8.40 5.32 -22.82
CA GLN A 159 7.14 5.85 -23.33
C GLN A 159 7.27 7.35 -23.55
N VAL A 160 6.84 7.86 -24.72
CA VAL A 160 6.89 9.29 -25.08
C VAL A 160 5.50 9.74 -25.50
N SER A 161 5.00 10.82 -24.89
CA SER A 161 3.71 11.43 -25.23
C SER A 161 3.75 12.93 -24.98
N ASP A 162 3.26 13.73 -25.93
CA ASP A 162 3.10 15.18 -25.79
C ASP A 162 4.34 15.92 -25.27
N GLY A 163 5.53 15.57 -25.77
CA GLY A 163 6.80 16.18 -25.37
C GLY A 163 7.31 15.75 -23.98
N HIS A 164 6.61 14.83 -23.31
CA HIS A 164 7.03 14.22 -22.06
C HIS A 164 7.42 12.77 -22.30
N PHE A 165 8.26 12.23 -21.42
CA PHE A 165 8.62 10.82 -21.45
C PHE A 165 8.66 10.21 -20.06
N VAL A 166 8.45 8.90 -20.01
CA VAL A 166 8.67 8.07 -18.82
C VAL A 166 9.54 6.89 -19.24
N HIS A 167 10.60 6.65 -18.47
CA HIS A 167 11.51 5.53 -18.71
C HIS A 167 11.42 4.54 -17.54
N PHE A 168 10.83 3.37 -17.78
CA PHE A 168 10.75 2.28 -16.83
C PHE A 168 11.93 1.32 -17.03
N PHE A 169 12.80 1.19 -16.03
CA PHE A 169 13.98 0.31 -16.10
C PHE A 169 13.93 -0.74 -14.99
N ALA A 170 13.64 -1.99 -15.37
CA ALA A 170 13.56 -3.13 -14.45
C ALA A 170 13.86 -4.46 -15.19
N PRO A 171 15.14 -4.71 -15.54
CA PRO A 171 15.55 -5.97 -16.17
C PRO A 171 15.28 -7.17 -15.25
N SER A 172 14.82 -8.29 -15.82
CA SER A 172 14.39 -9.48 -15.06
C SER A 172 15.46 -10.57 -14.93
N ASP A 173 16.42 -10.62 -15.86
CA ASP A 173 17.28 -11.78 -16.05
C ASP A 173 18.73 -11.51 -15.58
N LEU A 174 18.88 -10.65 -14.58
CA LEU A 174 20.18 -10.35 -13.99
C LEU A 174 20.48 -11.35 -12.86
N THR A 175 21.67 -11.93 -12.89
CA THR A 175 22.18 -12.72 -11.78
C THR A 175 22.31 -11.83 -10.54
N PRO A 176 21.78 -12.24 -9.38
CA PRO A 176 21.96 -11.50 -8.13
C PRO A 176 23.44 -11.24 -7.88
N LEU A 177 23.80 -9.98 -7.64
CA LEU A 177 25.16 -9.62 -7.24
C LEU A 177 25.39 -10.07 -5.80
N SER A 178 26.54 -10.69 -5.54
CA SER A 178 27.02 -10.93 -4.19
C SER A 178 27.15 -9.63 -3.42
N LYS A 179 26.85 -9.67 -2.12
CA LYS A 179 26.79 -8.47 -1.27
C LYS A 179 27.67 -8.64 -0.05
N ASN A 180 28.21 -7.51 0.40
CA ASN A 180 28.85 -7.37 1.69
C ASN A 180 27.88 -6.62 2.60
N ILE A 181 27.34 -7.29 3.63
CA ILE A 181 26.27 -6.76 4.47
C ILE A 181 26.74 -6.65 5.92
N VAL A 182 26.63 -5.47 6.51
CA VAL A 182 26.87 -5.28 7.95
C VAL A 182 25.55 -4.94 8.62
N PHE A 183 25.09 -5.81 9.50
CA PHE A 183 23.90 -5.58 10.32
C PHE A 183 24.30 -4.83 11.58
N VAL A 184 23.78 -3.62 11.77
CA VAL A 184 24.06 -2.81 12.97
C VAL A 184 22.78 -2.74 13.82
N ILE A 185 22.79 -3.37 14.99
CA ILE A 185 21.60 -3.64 15.80
C ILE A 185 21.69 -2.91 17.15
N ASP A 186 20.71 -2.07 17.45
CA ASP A 186 20.58 -1.46 18.77
C ASP A 186 20.15 -2.52 19.80
N VAL A 187 20.93 -2.68 20.86
CA VAL A 187 20.63 -3.56 22.00
C VAL A 187 20.46 -2.78 23.30
N SER A 188 20.09 -1.49 23.21
CA SER A 188 19.76 -0.63 24.33
C SER A 188 18.55 -1.14 25.13
N GLY A 189 18.41 -0.66 26.37
CA GLY A 189 17.27 -1.00 27.21
C GLY A 189 15.90 -0.66 26.61
N SER A 190 15.83 0.26 25.64
CA SER A 190 14.60 0.64 24.94
C SER A 190 14.06 -0.45 24.00
N MET A 191 14.93 -1.40 23.63
CA MET A 191 14.61 -2.54 22.78
C MET A 191 14.06 -3.72 23.58
N TRP A 192 14.06 -3.63 24.92
CA TRP A 192 13.61 -4.72 25.78
C TRP A 192 12.18 -5.18 25.48
N GLY A 193 11.94 -6.48 25.63
CA GLY A 193 10.65 -7.12 25.39
C GLY A 193 10.41 -7.45 23.92
N LEU A 194 9.25 -7.04 23.41
CA LEU A 194 8.75 -7.47 22.09
C LEU A 194 9.64 -7.00 20.93
N LYS A 195 10.22 -5.79 21.01
CA LYS A 195 11.07 -5.23 19.94
C LYS A 195 12.30 -6.08 19.71
N MET A 196 13.02 -6.46 20.79
CA MET A 196 14.19 -7.32 20.68
C MET A 196 13.80 -8.71 20.17
N LYS A 197 12.70 -9.29 20.67
CA LYS A 197 12.22 -10.59 20.19
C LYS A 197 11.96 -10.59 18.68
N GLN A 198 11.24 -9.57 18.18
CA GLN A 198 10.97 -9.41 16.75
C GLN A 198 12.25 -9.17 15.94
N THR A 199 13.20 -8.41 16.50
CA THR A 199 14.49 -8.15 15.85
C THR A 199 15.28 -9.45 15.68
N VAL A 200 15.36 -10.27 16.72
CA VAL A 200 16.04 -11.57 16.67
C VAL A 200 15.36 -12.52 15.69
N GLU A 201 14.03 -12.61 15.70
CA GLU A 201 13.27 -13.44 14.76
C GLU A 201 13.49 -12.99 13.30
N ALA A 202 13.45 -11.68 13.03
CA ALA A 202 13.73 -11.14 11.70
C ALA A 202 15.17 -11.40 11.26
N MET A 203 16.15 -11.22 12.16
CA MET A 203 17.55 -11.49 11.86
C MET A 203 17.78 -12.96 11.51
N LYS A 204 17.15 -13.90 12.23
CA LYS A 204 17.24 -15.33 11.91
C LYS A 204 16.73 -15.64 10.50
N ALA A 205 15.59 -15.07 10.12
CA ALA A 205 15.04 -15.23 8.77
C ALA A 205 15.93 -14.59 7.70
N ILE A 206 16.45 -13.38 7.94
CA ILE A 206 17.35 -12.69 7.00
C ILE A 206 18.63 -13.51 6.78
N LEU A 207 19.23 -14.04 7.85
CA LEU A 207 20.43 -14.85 7.75
C LEU A 207 20.20 -16.19 7.02
N GLU A 208 18.98 -16.74 7.06
CA GLU A 208 18.59 -17.93 6.29
C GLU A 208 18.48 -17.67 4.79
N ASP A 209 18.07 -16.46 4.42
CA ASP A 209 17.87 -16.06 3.02
C ASP A 209 19.16 -15.53 2.36
N LEU A 210 20.28 -15.42 3.09
CA LEU A 210 21.57 -15.03 2.51
C LEU A 210 22.09 -16.08 1.53
N SER A 211 22.64 -15.62 0.40
CA SER A 211 23.30 -16.50 -0.56
C SER A 211 24.66 -16.94 -0.04
N MET A 212 25.14 -18.14 -0.40
CA MET A 212 26.49 -18.61 -0.06
C MET A 212 27.60 -17.69 -0.58
N ASP A 213 27.33 -16.91 -1.63
CA ASP A 213 28.27 -15.94 -2.21
C ASP A 213 28.27 -14.59 -1.47
N ASP A 214 27.33 -14.37 -0.56
CA ASP A 214 27.26 -13.15 0.26
C ASP A 214 28.26 -13.23 1.43
N TYR A 215 28.70 -12.06 1.85
CA TYR A 215 29.51 -11.89 3.05
C TYR A 215 28.78 -11.00 4.04
N PHE A 216 28.86 -11.34 5.32
CA PHE A 216 28.16 -10.58 6.35
C PHE A 216 28.95 -10.47 7.66
N SER A 217 28.57 -9.48 8.47
CA SER A 217 28.91 -9.40 9.88
C SER A 217 27.79 -8.71 10.64
N ILE A 218 27.75 -8.91 11.96
CA ILE A 218 26.75 -8.35 12.86
C ILE A 218 27.48 -7.53 13.92
N ILE A 219 27.00 -6.31 14.13
CA ILE A 219 27.47 -5.39 15.16
C ILE A 219 26.28 -5.06 16.05
N ASP A 220 26.36 -5.44 17.33
CA ASP A 220 25.42 -4.97 18.33
C ASP A 220 26.01 -3.77 19.08
N PHE A 221 25.16 -2.78 19.36
CA PHE A 221 25.59 -1.57 20.05
C PHE A 221 24.62 -1.13 21.14
N ASN A 222 25.20 -0.62 22.23
CA ASN A 222 24.53 0.16 23.26
C ASN A 222 25.50 1.23 23.81
N HIS A 223 25.84 1.20 25.11
CA HIS A 223 26.96 1.94 25.67
C HIS A 223 28.32 1.41 25.20
N ASN A 224 28.38 0.18 24.72
CA ASN A 224 29.56 -0.44 24.10
C ASN A 224 29.20 -0.94 22.70
N VAL A 225 30.22 -1.16 21.87
CA VAL A 225 30.09 -1.81 20.56
C VAL A 225 30.67 -3.21 20.66
N ARG A 226 29.94 -4.20 20.14
CA ARG A 226 30.41 -5.58 20.03
C ARG A 226 30.22 -6.02 18.58
N CYS A 227 31.26 -6.62 18.03
CA CYS A 227 31.22 -7.24 16.72
C CYS A 227 31.17 -8.74 16.92
N TRP A 228 30.22 -9.41 16.29
CA TRP A 228 30.18 -10.88 16.26
C TRP A 228 31.38 -11.44 15.50
N SER A 229 31.74 -10.81 14.37
CA SER A 229 32.98 -11.06 13.64
C SER A 229 33.66 -9.73 13.28
N GLU A 230 34.97 -9.64 13.48
CA GLU A 230 35.76 -8.45 13.11
C GLU A 230 35.84 -8.26 11.59
N ASP A 231 35.88 -9.37 10.84
CA ASP A 231 35.87 -9.38 9.39
C ASP A 231 34.50 -9.79 8.84
N LEU A 232 34.24 -9.46 7.58
CA LEU A 232 33.12 -10.01 6.83
C LEU A 232 33.37 -11.49 6.55
N VAL A 233 32.48 -12.35 7.02
CA VAL A 233 32.56 -13.80 6.81
C VAL A 233 31.58 -14.23 5.73
N GLN A 234 31.96 -15.27 4.98
CA GLN A 234 31.07 -15.84 3.97
C GLN A 234 29.83 -16.46 4.62
N ALA A 235 28.66 -16.27 4.02
CA ALA A 235 27.37 -16.83 4.45
C ALA A 235 27.26 -18.35 4.19
N SER A 236 28.23 -19.11 4.67
CA SER A 236 28.16 -20.57 4.76
C SER A 236 27.18 -21.00 5.85
N SER A 237 26.61 -22.19 5.73
CA SER A 237 25.67 -22.74 6.73
C SER A 237 26.25 -22.73 8.15
N ILE A 238 27.54 -23.02 8.29
CA ILE A 238 28.24 -23.03 9.59
C ILE A 238 28.26 -21.62 10.20
N GLN A 239 28.64 -20.61 9.42
CA GLN A 239 28.72 -19.22 9.88
C GLN A 239 27.32 -18.65 10.17
N VAL A 240 26.33 -18.98 9.34
CA VAL A 240 24.93 -18.63 9.56
C VAL A 240 24.38 -19.26 10.84
N ASP A 241 24.62 -20.55 11.08
CA ASP A 241 24.16 -21.24 12.29
C ASP A 241 24.89 -20.77 13.55
N GLU A 242 26.13 -20.32 13.43
CA GLU A 242 26.87 -19.69 14.52
C GLU A 242 26.32 -18.29 14.85
N ALA A 243 26.03 -17.47 13.83
CA ALA A 243 25.47 -16.12 13.99
C ALA A 243 24.05 -16.10 14.59
N LYS A 244 23.28 -17.20 14.46
CA LYS A 244 21.91 -17.31 14.99
C LYS A 244 21.83 -17.62 16.48
N LYS A 245 22.95 -18.00 17.12
CA LYS A 245 23.02 -18.38 18.54
C LYS A 245 23.00 -17.14 19.42
#